data_AF-W9QWB5-F1
#
_entry.id   AF-W9QWB5-F1
#
_cell.length_a   1.000
_cell.length_b   1.000
_cell.length_c   1.000
_cell.angle_alpha   90.00
_cell.angle_beta   90.00
_cell.angle_gamma   90.00
#
_symmetry.space_group_name_H-M   'P 1'
#
loop_
_entity.id
_entity.type
_entity.pdbx_description
1 polymer ?
#
loop_
_entity_poly.entity_id
_entity_poly.type
_entity_poly.pdbx_seq_one_letter_code
_entity_poly.pdbx_strand_id
1 'polypeptide(L)'
;MARTIKPASRKTSLFTSKTSLFASKTVGSSFPSIAGDPTFALPFWNWDHPDGMQIPDMYTGKSSALYDVLRSTTHQPPATVDLHCDVRKAPQPREKQVKENLSVMHKNMVSGAKFPLRFFGSPYRLGTKGCTCAGTIEQHRHNSVHNWTGHE
;
A
#
# COMPACT_ATOMS: atom_id res chain seq x y z
N MET A 1 -60.81 -48.27 -15.95
CA MET A 1 -61.71 -47.31 -15.27
C MET A 1 -60.88 -46.14 -14.76
N ALA A 2 -60.95 -45.00 -15.47
CA ALA A 2 -60.25 -43.77 -15.10
C ALA A 2 -61.04 -43.04 -13.99
N ARG A 3 -60.36 -42.58 -12.94
CA ARG A 3 -60.93 -41.66 -11.95
C ARG A 3 -60.29 -40.29 -12.12
N THR A 4 -61.04 -39.41 -12.78
CA THR A 4 -60.79 -37.98 -12.92
C THR A 4 -61.02 -37.30 -11.58
N ILE A 5 -59.98 -36.64 -11.03
CA ILE A 5 -60.10 -35.76 -9.87
C ILE A 5 -60.04 -34.32 -10.39
N LYS A 6 -61.14 -33.57 -10.20
CA LYS A 6 -61.24 -32.14 -10.56
C LYS A 6 -60.35 -31.30 -9.64
N PRO A 7 -59.62 -30.29 -10.16
CA PRO A 7 -58.82 -29.40 -9.33
C PRO A 7 -59.68 -28.35 -8.61
N ALA A 8 -59.36 -28.11 -7.34
CA ALA A 8 -60.01 -27.11 -6.50
C ALA A 8 -59.52 -25.69 -6.82
N SER A 9 -60.47 -24.78 -7.04
CA SER A 9 -60.23 -23.35 -7.23
C SER A 9 -59.85 -22.68 -5.89
N ARG A 10 -58.68 -22.03 -5.83
CA ARG A 10 -58.34 -21.07 -4.77
C ARG A 10 -58.01 -19.72 -5.40
N LYS A 11 -58.85 -18.72 -5.10
CA LYS A 11 -58.66 -17.33 -5.53
C LYS A 11 -57.62 -16.62 -4.65
N THR A 12 -57.09 -15.54 -5.22
CA THR A 12 -56.55 -14.31 -4.59
C THR A 12 -55.07 -14.30 -4.17
N SER A 13 -54.25 -13.56 -4.91
CA SER A 13 -53.81 -12.20 -4.53
C SER A 13 -52.56 -11.82 -5.33
N LEU A 14 -52.66 -10.79 -6.17
CA LEU A 14 -51.49 -10.16 -6.81
C LEU A 14 -50.65 -9.48 -5.73
N PHE A 15 -49.45 -9.98 -5.47
CA PHE A 15 -48.40 -9.23 -4.81
C PHE A 15 -47.44 -8.68 -5.86
N THR A 16 -47.67 -7.44 -6.28
CA THR A 16 -46.65 -6.61 -6.92
C THR A 16 -45.54 -6.33 -5.91
N SER A 17 -44.41 -7.03 -6.03
CA SER A 17 -43.19 -6.66 -5.33
C SER A 17 -42.54 -5.49 -6.07
N LYS A 18 -42.71 -4.28 -5.52
CA LYS A 18 -41.81 -3.17 -5.83
C LYS A 18 -40.49 -3.46 -5.12
N THR A 19 -39.51 -4.00 -5.82
CA THR A 19 -38.13 -4.03 -5.29
C THR A 19 -37.56 -2.62 -5.40
N SER A 20 -37.60 -1.94 -4.25
CA SER A 20 -36.93 -0.69 -3.96
C SER A 20 -35.45 -0.74 -4.34
N LEU A 21 -34.99 0.23 -5.13
CA LEU A 21 -33.58 0.59 -5.22
C LEU A 21 -33.07 0.90 -3.80
N PHE A 22 -32.19 0.07 -3.27
CA PHE A 22 -31.27 0.48 -2.22
C PHE A 22 -29.93 0.76 -2.86
N ALA A 23 -29.75 2.00 -3.33
CA ALA A 23 -28.41 2.53 -3.53
C ALA A 23 -27.80 2.72 -2.14
N SER A 24 -26.97 1.76 -1.72
CA SER A 24 -26.13 1.92 -0.53
C SER A 24 -25.15 3.06 -0.81
N LYS A 25 -25.47 4.27 -0.31
CA LYS A 25 -24.46 5.33 -0.16
C LYS A 25 -23.55 4.91 0.98
N THR A 26 -22.53 4.12 0.68
CA THR A 26 -21.35 4.03 1.54
C THR A 26 -20.63 5.37 1.44
N VAL A 27 -20.84 6.26 2.42
CA VAL A 27 -19.94 7.40 2.65
C VAL A 27 -18.65 6.83 3.23
N GLY A 28 -17.81 6.29 2.36
CA GLY A 28 -16.38 6.19 2.59
C GLY A 28 -15.76 7.25 1.71
N SER A 29 -15.52 8.44 2.25
CA SER A 29 -14.91 9.53 1.49
C SER A 29 -13.42 9.21 1.27
N SER A 30 -13.13 8.31 0.34
CA SER A 30 -11.78 8.13 -0.17
C SER A 30 -11.31 9.46 -0.78
N PHE A 31 -10.01 9.77 -0.72
CA PHE A 31 -9.44 10.98 -1.33
C PHE A 31 -9.95 11.28 -2.76
N PRO A 32 -10.10 10.28 -3.67
CA PRO A 32 -10.72 10.49 -4.99
C PRO A 32 -12.13 11.08 -4.92
N SER A 33 -12.95 10.62 -3.97
CA SER A 33 -14.32 11.12 -3.78
C SER A 33 -14.35 12.56 -3.26
N ILE A 34 -13.33 12.98 -2.52
CA ILE A 34 -13.22 14.35 -1.99
C ILE A 34 -12.69 15.29 -3.09
N ALA A 35 -11.78 14.80 -3.93
CA ALA A 35 -11.23 15.56 -5.05
C ALA A 35 -12.24 15.78 -6.20
N GLY A 36 -13.29 14.96 -6.29
CA GLY A 36 -14.27 15.01 -7.38
C GLY A 36 -13.69 14.58 -8.73
N ASP A 37 -12.52 13.95 -8.73
CA ASP A 37 -11.79 13.54 -9.92
C ASP A 37 -11.74 12.00 -10.00
N PRO A 38 -12.46 11.38 -10.95
CA PRO A 38 -12.48 9.94 -11.12
C PRO A 38 -11.16 9.38 -11.69
N THR A 39 -10.26 10.23 -12.18
CA THR A 39 -8.94 9.86 -12.72
C THR A 39 -7.81 10.01 -11.70
N PHE A 40 -8.13 10.51 -10.50
CA PHE A 40 -7.14 10.74 -9.45
C PHE A 40 -6.36 9.46 -9.12
N ALA A 41 -5.03 9.60 -9.09
CA ALA A 41 -4.10 8.55 -8.67
C ALA A 41 -3.14 9.10 -7.60
N LEU A 42 -2.82 8.27 -6.61
CA LEU A 42 -1.79 8.61 -5.63
C LEU A 42 -0.41 8.54 -6.28
N PRO A 43 0.48 9.51 -6.00
CA PRO A 43 1.88 9.36 -6.38
C PRO A 43 2.52 8.21 -5.59
N PHE A 44 3.56 7.62 -6.15
CA PHE A 44 4.45 6.73 -5.45
C PHE A 44 5.86 7.32 -5.42
N TRP A 45 6.56 7.14 -4.31
CA TRP A 45 7.97 7.51 -4.22
C TRP A 45 8.80 6.43 -4.92
N ASN A 46 9.40 6.79 -6.06
CA ASN A 46 10.17 5.89 -6.93
C ASN A 46 11.62 5.69 -6.44
N TRP A 47 11.81 5.23 -5.20
CA TRP A 47 13.12 5.02 -4.58
C TRP A 47 13.94 3.86 -5.17
N ASP A 48 13.38 3.09 -6.11
CA ASP A 48 14.07 2.06 -6.88
C ASP A 48 14.68 2.58 -8.20
N HIS A 49 14.33 3.80 -8.63
CA HIS A 49 14.97 4.48 -9.75
C HIS A 49 15.94 5.57 -9.27
N PRO A 50 17.16 5.72 -9.86
CA PRO A 50 18.14 6.71 -9.41
C PRO A 50 17.61 8.14 -9.26
N ASP A 51 16.74 8.57 -10.17
CA ASP A 51 16.15 9.91 -10.17
C ASP A 51 15.08 10.11 -9.10
N GLY A 52 14.50 9.01 -8.58
CA GLY A 52 13.49 9.03 -7.52
C GLY A 52 14.03 8.68 -6.14
N MET A 53 15.35 8.53 -5.97
CA MET A 53 15.95 8.16 -4.67
C MET A 53 16.06 9.33 -3.68
N GLN A 54 15.60 10.52 -4.02
CA GLN A 54 15.47 11.65 -3.09
C GLN A 54 14.01 11.80 -2.67
N ILE A 55 13.75 12.38 -1.49
CA ILE A 55 12.38 12.74 -1.11
C ILE A 55 11.82 13.69 -2.18
N PRO A 56 10.66 13.39 -2.80
CA PRO A 56 10.11 14.26 -3.83
C PRO A 56 9.80 15.67 -3.28
N ASP A 57 10.12 16.70 -4.06
CA ASP A 57 10.02 18.11 -3.65
C ASP A 57 8.63 18.53 -3.16
N MET A 58 7.57 17.87 -3.63
CA MET A 58 6.18 18.11 -3.18
C MET A 58 5.99 17.88 -1.67
N TYR A 59 6.87 17.10 -1.03
CA TYR A 59 6.84 16.80 0.39
C TYR A 59 7.74 17.73 1.22
N THR A 60 8.67 18.49 0.62
CA THR A 60 9.70 19.25 1.37
C THR A 60 9.32 20.71 1.63
N GLY A 61 8.44 21.28 0.81
CA GLY A 61 8.00 22.66 0.95
C GLY A 61 7.10 22.89 2.16
N LYS A 62 7.52 23.71 3.13
CA LYS A 62 6.80 23.99 4.40
C LYS A 62 5.36 24.52 4.24
N SER A 63 5.03 25.11 3.09
CA SER A 63 3.69 25.59 2.76
C SER A 63 2.78 24.52 2.14
N SER A 64 3.32 23.35 1.80
CA SER A 64 2.56 22.24 1.21
C SER A 64 1.73 21.53 2.28
N ALA A 65 0.50 21.13 1.91
CA ALA A 65 -0.32 20.26 2.74
C ALA A 65 0.30 18.85 2.94
N LEU A 66 1.33 18.51 2.14
CA LEU A 66 2.06 17.24 2.21
C LEU A 66 3.35 17.34 3.06
N TYR A 67 3.66 18.52 3.57
CA TYR A 67 4.81 18.71 4.45
C TYR A 67 4.55 18.11 5.83
N ASP A 68 5.60 17.53 6.41
CA ASP A 68 5.60 17.03 7.78
C ASP A 68 6.89 17.51 8.45
N VAL A 69 6.76 18.12 9.63
CA VAL A 69 7.86 18.63 10.44
C VAL A 69 8.61 17.51 11.16
N LEU A 70 7.98 16.35 11.35
CA LEU A 70 8.55 15.19 12.03
C LEU A 70 9.33 14.27 11.08
N ARG A 71 10.01 14.86 10.09
CA ARG A 71 10.98 14.16 9.24
C ARG A 71 12.40 14.54 9.64
N SER A 72 13.35 13.64 9.39
CA SER A 72 14.76 13.90 9.63
C SER A 72 15.21 15.18 8.93
N THR A 73 15.90 16.04 9.67
CA THR A 73 16.43 17.30 9.13
C THR A 73 17.67 17.08 8.27
N THR A 74 18.36 15.96 8.47
CA THR A 74 19.60 15.59 7.78
C THR A 74 19.37 14.82 6.47
N HIS A 75 18.18 14.25 6.30
CA HIS A 75 17.81 13.41 5.14
C HIS A 75 16.94 14.15 4.11
N GLN A 76 16.92 15.48 4.12
CA GLN A 76 16.26 16.28 3.10
C GLN A 76 17.07 16.32 1.79
N PRO A 77 16.45 16.57 0.62
CA PRO A 77 17.18 16.76 -0.63
C PRO A 77 18.32 17.78 -0.48
N PRO A 78 19.52 17.52 -1.04
CA PRO A 78 19.82 16.50 -2.06
C PRO A 78 20.21 15.12 -1.51
N ALA A 79 19.93 14.79 -0.24
CA ALA A 79 20.24 13.47 0.32
C ALA A 79 19.54 12.34 -0.45
N THR A 80 20.30 11.28 -0.74
CA THR A 80 19.81 10.06 -1.40
C THR A 80 19.43 9.04 -0.33
N VAL A 81 18.24 8.45 -0.42
CA VAL A 81 17.73 7.46 0.54
C VAL A 81 18.72 6.31 0.72
N ASP A 82 18.90 5.86 1.96
CA ASP A 82 19.65 4.64 2.24
C ASP A 82 18.69 3.45 2.44
N LEU A 83 18.51 2.63 1.40
CA LEU A 83 17.66 1.45 1.48
C LEU A 83 18.24 0.36 2.39
N HIS A 84 19.49 0.48 2.83
CA HIS A 84 20.04 -0.37 3.88
C HIS A 84 19.80 0.19 5.29
N CYS A 85 19.58 1.50 5.41
CA CYS A 85 19.42 2.28 6.64
C CYS A 85 20.36 1.84 7.76
N ASP A 86 21.67 1.90 7.50
CA ASP A 86 22.67 1.64 8.52
C ASP A 86 22.98 2.94 9.27
N VAL A 87 22.42 3.08 10.48
CA VAL A 87 22.64 4.23 11.38
C VAL A 87 24.10 4.47 11.77
N ARG A 88 25.00 3.51 11.52
CA ARG A 88 26.45 3.65 11.79
C ARG A 88 27.25 4.05 10.56
N LYS A 89 26.62 4.09 9.38
CA LYS A 89 27.28 4.33 8.12
C LYS A 89 27.49 5.83 7.91
N ALA A 90 28.73 6.22 7.63
CA ALA A 90 29.05 7.59 7.25
C ALA A 90 28.36 7.95 5.91
N PRO A 91 28.00 9.23 5.70
CA PRO A 91 27.51 9.70 4.42
C PRO A 91 28.46 9.30 3.29
N GLN A 92 27.91 8.82 2.18
CA GLN A 92 28.70 8.38 1.04
C GLN A 92 28.28 9.10 -0.25
N PRO A 93 29.16 9.13 -1.28
CA PRO A 93 28.83 9.75 -2.55
C PRO A 93 27.57 9.13 -3.18
N ARG A 94 26.74 9.97 -3.80
CA ARG A 94 25.46 9.57 -4.40
C ARG A 94 25.59 8.35 -5.31
N GLU A 95 26.59 8.32 -6.18
CA GLU A 95 26.81 7.21 -7.13
C GLU A 95 26.96 5.86 -6.42
N LYS A 96 27.68 5.84 -5.30
CA LYS A 96 27.85 4.64 -4.49
C LYS A 96 26.53 4.24 -3.81
N GLN A 97 25.78 5.21 -3.26
CA GLN A 97 24.49 4.94 -2.64
C GLN A 97 23.46 4.42 -3.64
N VAL A 98 23.39 4.99 -4.84
CA VAL A 98 22.51 4.51 -5.92
C VAL A 98 22.84 3.08 -6.28
N LYS A 99 24.13 2.75 -6.49
CA LYS A 99 24.54 1.38 -6.83
C LYS A 99 24.18 0.37 -5.74
N GLU A 100 24.35 0.75 -4.48
CA GLU A 100 23.97 -0.08 -3.34
C GLU A 100 22.45 -0.28 -3.27
N ASN A 101 21.67 0.80 -3.41
CA ASN A 101 20.21 0.73 -3.44
C ASN A 101 19.70 -0.20 -4.55
N LEU A 102 20.24 -0.11 -5.76
CA LEU A 102 19.86 -0.99 -6.87
C LEU A 102 20.20 -2.46 -6.60
N SER A 103 21.40 -2.73 -6.07
CA SER A 103 21.81 -4.08 -5.66
C SER A 103 20.88 -4.65 -4.57
N VAL A 104 20.54 -3.79 -3.62
CA VAL A 104 19.58 -4.07 -2.55
C VAL A 104 18.20 -4.41 -3.12
N MET A 105 17.70 -3.65 -4.09
CA MET A 105 16.42 -3.92 -4.74
C MET A 105 16.42 -5.24 -5.48
N HIS A 106 17.44 -5.49 -6.29
CA HIS A 106 17.60 -6.77 -6.97
C HIS A 106 17.62 -7.94 -5.97
N LYS A 107 18.31 -7.78 -4.82
CA LYS A 107 18.34 -8.80 -3.77
C LYS A 107 16.95 -9.11 -3.20
N ASN A 108 16.11 -8.09 -2.98
CA ASN A 108 14.84 -8.27 -2.29
C ASN A 108 13.66 -8.58 -3.21
N MET A 109 13.77 -8.23 -4.50
CA MET A 109 12.75 -8.51 -5.51
C MET A 109 13.06 -9.78 -6.32
N VAL A 110 14.32 -10.16 -6.47
CA VAL A 110 14.73 -11.28 -7.35
C VAL A 110 15.37 -12.41 -6.56
N SER A 111 16.58 -12.22 -6.04
CA SER A 111 17.34 -13.35 -5.50
C SER A 111 16.82 -13.88 -4.15
N GLY A 112 16.27 -12.99 -3.32
CA GLY A 112 15.68 -13.31 -2.02
C GLY A 112 14.19 -13.66 -2.08
N ALA A 113 13.48 -13.30 -3.14
CA ALA A 113 12.03 -13.43 -3.29
C ALA A 113 11.59 -14.57 -4.22
N LYS A 114 12.42 -15.62 -4.36
CA LYS A 114 12.16 -16.77 -5.25
C LYS A 114 10.86 -17.54 -4.97
N PHE A 115 10.31 -17.39 -3.77
CA PHE A 115 9.09 -18.07 -3.34
C PHE A 115 8.11 -17.06 -2.75
N PRO A 116 6.78 -17.23 -2.93
CA PRO A 116 5.77 -16.33 -2.39
C PRO A 116 5.93 -16.07 -0.88
N LEU A 117 6.21 -17.10 -0.08
CA LEU A 117 6.40 -16.95 1.37
C LEU A 117 7.63 -16.12 1.75
N ARG A 118 8.64 -16.03 0.88
CA ARG A 118 9.79 -15.14 1.08
C ARG A 118 9.43 -13.69 0.77
N PHE A 119 8.64 -13.47 -0.28
CA PHE A 119 8.25 -12.13 -0.69
C PHE A 119 7.16 -11.52 0.21
N PHE A 120 6.09 -12.27 0.46
CA PHE A 120 4.92 -11.84 1.22
C PHE A 120 5.06 -12.04 2.73
N GLY A 121 5.94 -12.94 3.17
CA GLY A 121 6.02 -13.36 4.56
C GLY A 121 5.13 -14.57 4.88
N SER A 122 5.04 -14.88 6.17
CA SER A 122 4.33 -16.05 6.67
C SER A 122 2.81 -15.81 6.74
N PRO A 123 1.98 -16.84 6.54
CA PRO A 123 0.53 -16.71 6.67
C PRO A 123 0.14 -16.26 8.08
N TYR A 124 -0.71 -15.25 8.16
CA TYR A 124 -1.33 -14.82 9.40
C TYR A 124 -2.76 -15.36 9.47
N ARG A 125 -3.10 -16.12 10.51
CA ARG A 125 -4.40 -16.79 10.67
C ARG A 125 -4.99 -16.50 12.05
N LEU A 126 -6.31 -16.61 12.16
CA LEU A 126 -7.00 -16.50 13.44
C LEU A 126 -6.38 -17.49 14.45
N GLY A 127 -5.99 -16.99 15.62
CA GLY A 127 -5.36 -17.79 16.68
C GLY A 127 -3.83 -17.92 16.55
N THR A 128 -3.20 -17.41 15.49
CA THR A 128 -1.74 -17.29 15.43
C THR A 128 -1.27 -16.31 16.51
N LYS A 129 -0.42 -16.79 17.42
CA LYS A 129 0.21 -15.97 18.46
C LYS A 129 1.55 -15.43 17.95
N GLY A 130 1.80 -14.14 18.13
CA GLY A 130 3.10 -13.50 17.87
C GLY A 130 3.29 -12.96 16.46
N CYS A 131 4.51 -12.47 16.21
CA CYS A 131 4.90 -11.83 14.96
C CYS A 131 5.27 -12.89 13.92
N THR A 132 4.57 -12.90 12.79
CA THR A 132 4.87 -13.74 11.62
C THR A 132 6.17 -13.32 10.95
N CYS A 133 6.85 -14.22 10.24
CA CYS A 133 8.05 -13.84 9.49
C CYS A 133 7.67 -12.86 8.38
N ALA A 134 8.21 -11.65 8.43
CA ALA A 134 8.04 -10.61 7.43
C ALA A 134 8.59 -11.03 6.05
N GLY A 135 8.02 -10.45 5.00
CA GLY A 135 8.54 -10.59 3.63
C GLY A 135 9.87 -9.88 3.43
N THR A 136 10.57 -10.16 2.32
CA THR A 136 11.87 -9.54 1.99
C THR A 136 11.81 -8.02 1.96
N ILE A 137 10.78 -7.45 1.32
CA ILE A 137 10.61 -6.00 1.19
C ILE A 137 10.21 -5.35 2.52
N GLU A 138 9.29 -5.97 3.26
CA GLU A 138 8.85 -5.51 4.57
C GLU A 138 10.01 -5.44 5.55
N GLN A 139 10.77 -6.54 5.67
CA GLN A 139 11.79 -6.68 6.70
C GLN A 139 12.92 -5.65 6.59
N HIS A 140 13.30 -5.28 5.37
CA HIS A 140 14.45 -4.42 5.14
C HIS A 140 14.06 -3.08 4.51
N ARG A 141 13.48 -3.05 3.30
CA ARG A 141 13.45 -1.82 2.48
C ARG A 141 12.36 -0.86 2.89
N HIS A 142 11.17 -1.40 3.11
CA HIS A 142 10.08 -0.68 3.75
C HIS A 142 10.53 -0.07 5.08
N ASN A 143 11.07 -0.89 5.99
CA ASN A 143 11.50 -0.43 7.31
C ASN A 143 12.66 0.57 7.24
N SER A 144 13.61 0.38 6.32
CA SER A 144 14.71 1.31 6.10
C SER A 144 14.20 2.69 5.68
N VAL A 145 13.22 2.78 4.78
CA VAL A 145 12.64 4.06 4.37
C VAL A 145 11.91 4.75 5.53
N HIS A 146 11.18 4.00 6.37
CA HIS A 146 10.58 4.55 7.59
C HIS A 146 11.62 5.14 8.52
N ASN A 147 12.64 4.36 8.88
CA ASN A 147 13.69 4.76 9.80
C ASN A 147 14.52 5.93 9.26
N TRP A 148 14.80 5.95 7.95
CA TRP A 148 15.54 7.01 7.30
C TRP A 148 14.73 8.31 7.22
N THR A 149 13.41 8.22 7.02
CA THR A 149 12.57 9.43 6.88
C THR A 149 12.17 10.04 8.22
N GLY A 150 12.02 9.22 9.26
CA GLY A 150 11.57 9.66 10.58
C GLY A 150 12.50 10.69 11.23
N HIS A 151 11.94 11.56 12.05
CA HIS A 151 12.71 12.49 12.86
C HIS A 151 13.68 11.75 13.81
N GLU A 152 14.88 12.32 13.98
CA GLU A 152 15.93 11.84 14.89
C GLU A 152 15.61 11.99 16.39
#